data_AF-A0A919EJN9-F1
#
_entry.id   AF-A0A919EJN9-F1
#
_cell.length_a   1.000
_cell.length_b   1.000
_cell.length_c   1.000
_cell.angle_alpha   90.00
_cell.angle_beta   90.00
_cell.angle_gamma   90.00
#
_symmetry.space_group_name_H-M   'P 1'
#
loop_
_entity.id
_entity.type
_entity.pdbx_description
1 polymer ?
#
loop_
_entity_poly.entity_id
_entity_poly.type
_entity_poly.pdbx_seq_one_letter_code
_entity_poly.pdbx_strand_id
1 'polypeptide(L)'
;MFRPRLTVSIGPVTLTRPARLLGAALAAGLALVPFTWVLCDLAALGSPAELFWSWTGSRFGTGRVRAATTLLDPLLCLAATGTVVAALRSRHAAGALAATGAVTLAVRLPGLWTHGTGPLVTALLELALAAGLLTTALAGRRPPAGPGERTPTRPRPGQAAAAGALLAVAGLVLLAWELRWAAELAPRFAVDRFTGGRSVPGAALGVPPGWLALVLTGLHLTAAASAFAAARHTRPLGLLAGGLLLGTGLAEAARLARLHLHPDVRYVVAPELDLPALATTLYGVLAGAAVLLLLAGRGAPDPAPALRSPAAAPAPPYPRPPGW
;
A
#
# COMPACT_ATOMS: atom_id res chain seq x y z
N MET A 1 21.42 32.24 14.36
CA MET A 1 21.27 32.55 12.93
C MET A 1 21.25 31.22 12.14
N PHE A 2 20.11 30.54 12.10
CA PHE A 2 19.97 29.24 11.42
C PHE A 2 19.60 29.47 9.96
N ARG A 3 20.52 29.20 9.03
CA ARG A 3 20.18 29.13 7.61
C ARG A 3 19.32 27.88 7.38
N PRO A 4 18.11 27.98 6.79
CA PRO A 4 17.34 26.80 6.44
C PRO A 4 18.14 26.00 5.41
N ARG A 5 18.32 24.70 5.69
CA ARG A 5 18.91 23.74 4.75
C ARG A 5 18.19 23.89 3.41
N LEU A 6 18.97 23.97 2.33
CA LEU A 6 18.51 23.83 0.96
C LEU A 6 17.69 22.55 0.84
N THR A 7 16.38 22.65 1.00
CA THR A 7 15.46 21.63 0.50
C THR A 7 15.63 21.64 -1.00
N VAL A 8 16.34 20.63 -1.52
CA VAL A 8 16.33 20.28 -2.95
C VAL A 8 14.86 20.02 -3.29
N SER A 9 14.17 21.08 -3.71
CA SER A 9 12.81 21.00 -4.17
C SER A 9 12.87 20.33 -5.52
N ILE A 10 12.80 19.00 -5.53
CA ILE A 10 12.55 18.23 -6.75
C ILE A 10 11.30 18.84 -7.37
N GLY A 11 11.48 19.50 -8.53
CA GLY A 11 10.40 20.16 -9.24
C GLY A 11 9.24 19.18 -9.49
N PRO A 12 8.03 19.67 -9.78
CA PRO A 12 6.97 18.78 -10.24
C PRO A 12 7.46 17.93 -11.41
N VAL A 13 7.12 16.63 -11.42
CA VAL A 13 7.51 15.68 -12.47
C VAL A 13 6.27 14.92 -12.92
N THR A 14 6.11 14.72 -14.23
CA THR A 14 5.06 13.89 -14.83
C THR A 14 5.69 12.69 -15.55
N LEU A 15 4.88 11.71 -15.98
CA LEU A 15 5.36 10.60 -16.80
C LEU A 15 5.19 10.90 -18.29
N THR A 16 6.14 10.44 -19.10
CA THR A 16 5.98 10.39 -20.56
C THR A 16 4.82 9.47 -20.95
N ARG A 17 4.14 9.75 -22.08
CA ARG A 17 3.09 8.88 -22.62
C ARG A 17 3.52 7.41 -22.77
N PRO A 18 4.70 7.08 -23.36
CA PRO A 18 5.13 5.68 -23.46
C PRO A 18 5.34 5.04 -22.09
N ALA A 19 5.91 5.75 -21.10
CA ALA A 19 6.06 5.21 -19.75
C ALA A 19 4.72 4.94 -19.07
N ARG A 20 3.69 5.74 -19.33
CA ARG A 20 2.33 5.49 -18.81
C ARG A 20 1.71 4.23 -19.41
N LEU A 21 1.88 4.01 -20.72
CA LEU A 21 1.35 2.82 -21.39
C LEU A 21 2.09 1.56 -20.96
N LEU A 22 3.43 1.61 -20.90
CA LEU A 22 4.24 0.49 -20.39
C LEU A 22 3.89 0.17 -18.94
N GLY A 23 3.83 1.20 -18.08
CA GLY A 23 3.45 1.02 -16.68
C GLY A 23 2.04 0.43 -16.51
N ALA A 24 1.09 0.84 -17.35
CA ALA A 24 -0.25 0.25 -17.37
C ALA A 24 -0.24 -1.22 -17.82
N ALA A 25 0.55 -1.56 -18.84
CA ALA A 25 0.68 -2.95 -19.31
C ALA A 25 1.32 -3.86 -18.24
N LEU A 26 2.40 -3.39 -17.60
CA LEU A 26 3.06 -4.11 -16.51
C LEU A 26 2.11 -4.30 -15.31
N ALA A 27 1.36 -3.27 -14.93
CA ALA A 27 0.38 -3.34 -13.86
C ALA A 27 -0.79 -4.27 -14.19
N ALA A 28 -1.22 -4.32 -15.46
CA ALA A 28 -2.24 -5.25 -15.91
C ALA A 28 -1.73 -6.70 -15.84
N GLY A 29 -0.50 -6.96 -16.29
CA GLY A 29 0.15 -8.25 -16.11
C GLY A 29 0.22 -8.66 -14.63
N LEU A 30 0.58 -7.72 -13.76
CA LEU A 30 0.65 -7.97 -12.32
C LEU A 30 -0.72 -8.24 -11.68
N ALA A 31 -1.80 -7.68 -12.21
CA ALA A 31 -3.16 -7.99 -11.76
C ALA A 31 -3.62 -9.37 -12.25
N LEU A 32 -3.26 -9.75 -13.48
CA LEU A 32 -3.66 -11.02 -14.10
C LEU A 32 -3.08 -12.24 -13.39
N VAL A 33 -1.85 -12.15 -12.85
CA VAL A 33 -1.20 -13.25 -12.13
C VAL A 33 -2.02 -13.74 -10.92
N PRO A 34 -2.27 -12.91 -9.88
CA PRO A 34 -3.08 -13.33 -8.75
C PRO A 34 -4.53 -13.62 -9.15
N PHE A 35 -5.08 -12.89 -10.13
CA PHE A 35 -6.43 -13.17 -10.63
C PHE A 35 -6.56 -14.60 -11.19
N THR A 36 -5.56 -15.07 -11.96
CA THR A 36 -5.55 -16.42 -12.51
C THR A 36 -5.50 -17.47 -11.40
N TRP A 37 -4.66 -17.26 -10.38
CA TRP A 37 -4.60 -18.15 -9.22
C TRP A 37 -5.90 -18.18 -8.41
N VAL A 38 -6.57 -17.04 -8.25
CA VAL A 38 -7.91 -16.96 -7.62
C VAL A 38 -8.93 -17.77 -8.42
N LEU A 39 -8.89 -17.71 -9.76
CA LEU A 39 -9.77 -18.54 -10.60
C LEU A 39 -9.44 -20.03 -10.48
N CYS A 40 -8.16 -20.41 -10.41
CA CYS A 40 -7.74 -21.79 -10.18
C CYS A 40 -8.25 -22.31 -8.83
N ASP A 41 -8.13 -21.53 -7.76
CA ASP A 41 -8.64 -21.88 -6.44
C ASP A 41 -10.16 -21.99 -6.43
N LEU A 42 -10.86 -21.09 -7.12
CA LEU A 42 -12.32 -21.10 -7.22
C LEU A 42 -12.80 -22.33 -8.02
N ALA A 43 -12.09 -22.71 -9.08
CA ALA A 43 -12.36 -23.95 -9.82
C ALA A 43 -12.08 -25.21 -8.98
N ALA A 44 -11.06 -25.18 -8.12
CA ALA A 44 -10.68 -26.31 -7.29
C ALA A 44 -11.60 -26.50 -6.07
N LEU A 45 -12.06 -25.41 -5.45
CA LEU A 45 -12.98 -25.43 -4.30
C LEU A 45 -14.46 -25.49 -4.72
N GLY A 46 -14.80 -25.00 -5.92
CA GLY A 46 -16.17 -25.01 -6.44
C GLY A 46 -17.13 -24.02 -5.77
N SER A 47 -16.69 -23.27 -4.76
CA SER A 47 -17.52 -22.31 -4.02
C SER A 47 -16.77 -21.01 -3.70
N PRO A 48 -17.28 -19.83 -4.09
CA PRO A 48 -16.68 -18.55 -3.73
C PRO A 48 -16.74 -18.28 -2.22
N ALA A 49 -17.76 -18.80 -1.53
CA ALA A 49 -17.87 -18.68 -0.08
C ALA A 49 -16.76 -19.48 0.62
N GLU A 50 -16.48 -20.70 0.17
CA GLU A 50 -15.40 -21.52 0.74
C GLU A 50 -14.03 -20.88 0.50
N LEU A 51 -13.79 -20.34 -0.70
CA LEU A 51 -12.57 -19.59 -1.00
C LEU A 51 -12.42 -18.37 -0.09
N PHE A 52 -13.47 -17.57 0.07
CA PHE A 52 -13.47 -16.42 0.97
C PHE A 52 -13.17 -16.83 2.42
N TRP A 53 -13.81 -17.89 2.91
CA TRP A 53 -13.56 -18.39 4.26
C TRP A 53 -12.13 -18.92 4.41
N SER A 54 -11.57 -19.54 3.37
CA SER A 54 -10.16 -19.97 3.37
C SER A 54 -9.20 -18.79 3.54
N TRP A 55 -9.47 -17.64 2.89
CA TRP A 55 -8.67 -16.42 3.01
C TRP A 55 -8.72 -15.79 4.39
N THR A 56 -9.85 -15.92 5.08
CA THR A 56 -10.03 -15.42 6.46
C THR A 56 -9.40 -16.35 7.53
N GLY A 57 -8.66 -17.38 7.12
CA GLY A 57 -7.95 -18.27 8.05
C GLY A 57 -8.81 -19.40 8.63
N SER A 58 -9.94 -19.73 7.99
CA SER A 58 -10.74 -20.90 8.38
C SER A 58 -9.94 -22.20 8.18
N ARG A 59 -9.49 -22.80 9.28
CA ARG A 59 -9.00 -24.20 9.30
C ARG A 59 -10.13 -25.23 9.23
N PHE A 60 -11.39 -24.77 9.26
CA PHE A 60 -12.58 -25.63 9.32
C PHE A 60 -13.04 -26.15 7.95
N GLY A 61 -12.26 -25.94 6.90
CA GLY A 61 -12.48 -26.65 5.64
C GLY A 61 -11.98 -28.08 5.79
N THR A 62 -12.89 -29.05 5.80
CA THR A 62 -12.58 -30.49 5.78
C THR A 62 -12.03 -30.97 4.42
N GLY A 63 -11.86 -30.06 3.46
CA GLY A 63 -11.36 -30.35 2.13
C GLY A 63 -9.88 -30.73 2.12
N ARG A 64 -9.54 -31.79 1.39
CA ARG A 64 -8.14 -32.17 1.09
C ARG A 64 -7.39 -31.13 0.25
N VAL A 65 -8.12 -30.19 -0.38
CA VAL A 65 -7.58 -29.17 -1.27
C VAL A 65 -7.39 -27.86 -0.52
N ARG A 66 -6.16 -27.36 -0.51
CA ARG A 66 -5.79 -26.10 0.12
C ARG A 66 -5.65 -25.02 -0.95
N ALA A 67 -6.31 -23.88 -0.77
CA ALA A 67 -6.16 -22.73 -1.66
C ALA A 67 -4.69 -22.32 -1.78
N ALA A 68 -4.24 -22.05 -3.00
CA ALA A 68 -2.92 -21.51 -3.29
C ALA A 68 -2.82 -20.04 -2.89
N THR A 69 -3.93 -19.31 -2.97
CA THR A 69 -4.04 -17.88 -2.65
C THR A 69 -4.40 -17.61 -1.19
N THR A 70 -4.12 -16.39 -0.79
CA THR A 70 -4.47 -15.76 0.48
C THR A 70 -5.31 -14.50 0.20
N LEU A 71 -5.84 -13.88 1.26
CA LEU A 71 -6.52 -12.58 1.15
C LEU A 71 -5.67 -11.49 0.46
N LEU A 72 -4.34 -11.59 0.58
CA LEU A 72 -3.45 -10.59 0.03
C LEU A 72 -3.47 -10.58 -1.51
N ASP A 73 -3.67 -11.74 -2.14
CA ASP A 73 -3.69 -11.88 -3.60
C ASP A 73 -4.80 -11.07 -4.28
N PRO A 74 -6.09 -11.17 -3.89
CA PRO A 74 -7.14 -10.30 -4.43
C PRO A 74 -6.92 -8.83 -4.08
N LEU A 75 -6.36 -8.51 -2.91
CA LEU A 75 -6.04 -7.11 -2.55
C LEU A 75 -4.93 -6.52 -3.45
N LEU A 76 -3.87 -7.30 -3.73
CA LEU A 76 -2.82 -6.93 -4.66
C LEU A 76 -3.36 -6.83 -6.09
N CYS A 77 -4.28 -7.70 -6.50
CA CYS A 77 -4.99 -7.60 -7.78
C CYS A 77 -5.72 -6.26 -7.88
N LEU A 78 -6.53 -5.88 -6.88
CA LEU A 78 -7.26 -4.61 -6.86
C LEU A 78 -6.31 -3.40 -6.86
N ALA A 79 -5.22 -3.46 -6.10
CA ALA A 79 -4.18 -2.43 -6.11
C ALA A 79 -3.56 -2.28 -7.50
N ALA A 80 -3.15 -3.39 -8.13
CA ALA A 80 -2.59 -3.40 -9.48
C ALA A 80 -3.60 -2.85 -10.51
N THR A 81 -4.86 -3.26 -10.49
CA THR A 81 -5.92 -2.68 -11.35
C THR A 81 -6.10 -1.19 -11.11
N GLY A 82 -6.10 -0.75 -9.84
CA GLY A 82 -6.10 0.67 -9.48
C GLY A 82 -4.91 1.43 -10.07
N THR A 83 -3.73 0.82 -10.11
CA THR A 83 -2.56 1.41 -10.76
C THR A 83 -2.64 1.45 -12.27
N VAL A 84 -3.29 0.49 -12.93
CA VAL A 84 -3.60 0.57 -14.38
C VAL A 84 -4.43 1.84 -14.64
N VAL A 85 -5.51 2.03 -13.87
CA VAL A 85 -6.37 3.21 -13.99
C VAL A 85 -5.57 4.49 -13.70
N ALA A 86 -4.74 4.49 -12.65
CA ALA A 86 -3.90 5.64 -12.30
C ALA A 86 -2.88 5.95 -13.40
N ALA A 87 -2.22 4.94 -13.97
CA ALA A 87 -1.28 5.09 -15.07
C ALA A 87 -1.95 5.72 -16.29
N LEU A 88 -3.15 5.27 -16.65
CA LEU A 88 -3.87 5.73 -17.84
C LEU A 88 -4.61 7.06 -17.66
N ARG A 89 -5.08 7.38 -16.44
CA ARG A 89 -5.99 8.52 -16.22
C ARG A 89 -5.53 9.53 -15.17
N SER A 90 -4.55 9.21 -14.33
CA SER A 90 -4.16 10.06 -13.21
C SER A 90 -2.80 10.74 -13.40
N ARG A 91 -2.70 11.95 -12.86
CA ARG A 91 -1.44 12.69 -12.68
C ARG A 91 -0.50 12.02 -11.67
N HIS A 92 -1.03 11.17 -10.79
CA HIS A 92 -0.26 10.46 -9.76
C HIS A 92 0.31 9.12 -10.25
N ALA A 93 0.34 8.89 -11.58
CA ALA A 93 0.80 7.64 -12.20
C ALA A 93 2.16 7.17 -11.67
N ALA A 94 3.19 8.05 -11.66
CA ALA A 94 4.52 7.67 -11.18
C ALA A 94 4.52 7.17 -9.73
N GLY A 95 3.77 7.84 -8.85
CA GLY A 95 3.67 7.45 -7.45
C GLY A 95 2.87 6.15 -7.27
N ALA A 96 1.83 5.92 -8.08
CA ALA A 96 1.06 4.68 -8.06
C ALA A 96 1.91 3.49 -8.52
N LEU A 97 2.59 3.61 -9.66
CA LEU A 97 3.51 2.58 -10.18
C LEU A 97 4.61 2.26 -9.17
N ALA A 98 5.24 3.29 -8.59
CA ALA A 98 6.30 3.10 -7.60
C ALA A 98 5.80 2.45 -6.30
N ALA A 99 4.65 2.90 -5.77
CA ALA A 99 4.09 2.35 -4.53
C ALA A 99 3.70 0.88 -4.71
N THR A 100 2.96 0.55 -5.77
CA THR A 100 2.54 -0.83 -6.05
C THR A 100 3.73 -1.72 -6.38
N GLY A 101 4.67 -1.27 -7.21
CA GLY A 101 5.90 -2.03 -7.47
C GLY A 101 6.71 -2.30 -6.20
N ALA A 102 6.90 -1.30 -5.33
CA ALA A 102 7.62 -1.48 -4.07
C ALA A 102 6.92 -2.43 -3.10
N VAL A 103 5.60 -2.30 -2.93
CA VAL A 103 4.82 -3.18 -2.06
C VAL A 103 4.82 -4.60 -2.59
N THR A 104 4.58 -4.81 -3.89
CA THR A 104 4.62 -6.14 -4.50
C THR A 104 6.00 -6.79 -4.36
N LEU A 105 7.10 -6.06 -4.60
CA LEU A 105 8.44 -6.57 -4.38
C LEU A 105 8.62 -7.03 -2.93
N ALA A 106 8.28 -6.16 -1.96
CA ALA A 106 8.44 -6.47 -0.55
C ALA A 106 7.60 -7.68 -0.12
N VAL A 107 6.36 -7.75 -0.59
CA VAL A 107 5.41 -8.83 -0.28
C VAL A 107 5.83 -10.17 -0.88
N ARG A 108 6.35 -10.18 -2.12
CA ARG A 108 6.67 -11.40 -2.87
C ARG A 108 8.11 -11.87 -2.73
N LEU A 109 8.98 -11.06 -2.14
CA LEU A 109 10.38 -11.42 -1.88
C LEU A 109 10.52 -12.78 -1.16
N PRO A 110 9.69 -13.12 -0.16
CA PRO A 110 9.78 -14.42 0.49
C PRO A 110 9.52 -15.61 -0.43
N GLY A 111 8.79 -15.44 -1.53
CA GLY A 111 8.55 -16.50 -2.51
C GLY A 111 9.84 -17.09 -3.10
N LEU A 112 10.97 -16.39 -2.99
CA LEU A 112 12.28 -16.87 -3.42
C LEU A 112 12.86 -17.98 -2.52
N TRP A 113 12.48 -18.03 -1.25
CA TRP A 113 13.02 -19.00 -0.28
C TRP A 113 11.97 -19.85 0.44
N THR A 114 10.69 -19.52 0.30
CA THR A 114 9.60 -20.19 1.03
C THR A 114 8.91 -21.30 0.25
N HIS A 115 9.16 -21.45 -1.06
CA HIS A 115 8.31 -22.29 -1.93
C HIS A 115 9.09 -23.34 -2.74
N GLY A 116 8.38 -24.38 -3.18
CA GLY A 116 8.83 -25.32 -4.21
C GLY A 116 8.82 -24.70 -5.62
N THR A 117 9.20 -25.48 -6.65
CA THR A 117 9.49 -24.97 -8.00
C THR A 117 8.34 -24.26 -8.73
N GLY A 118 7.08 -24.66 -8.54
CA GLY A 118 5.92 -24.04 -9.21
C GLY A 118 5.62 -22.59 -8.76
N PRO A 119 5.37 -22.35 -7.46
CA PRO A 119 5.16 -21.00 -6.94
C PRO A 119 6.38 -20.09 -7.09
N LEU A 120 7.59 -20.65 -7.21
CA LEU A 120 8.81 -19.88 -7.49
C LEU A 120 8.74 -19.14 -8.84
N VAL A 121 8.24 -19.77 -9.90
CA VAL A 121 8.08 -19.11 -11.22
C VAL A 121 7.10 -17.94 -11.13
N THR A 122 6.01 -18.13 -10.38
CA THR A 122 5.02 -17.06 -10.13
C THR A 122 5.66 -15.90 -9.37
N ALA A 123 6.40 -16.20 -8.29
CA ALA A 123 7.12 -15.19 -7.51
C ALA A 123 8.13 -14.42 -8.37
N LEU A 124 8.94 -15.11 -9.18
CA LEU A 124 9.90 -14.47 -10.09
C LEU A 124 9.21 -13.56 -11.11
N LEU A 125 8.08 -13.99 -11.69
CA LEU A 125 7.30 -13.18 -12.62
C LEU A 125 6.75 -11.93 -11.94
N GLU A 126 6.14 -12.05 -10.76
CA GLU A 126 5.62 -10.91 -10.00
C GLU A 126 6.74 -9.94 -9.59
N LEU A 127 7.90 -10.46 -9.18
CA LEU A 127 9.08 -9.66 -8.87
C LEU A 127 9.60 -8.91 -10.09
N ALA A 128 9.67 -9.57 -11.25
CA ALA A 128 10.10 -8.94 -12.51
C ALA A 128 9.12 -7.83 -12.95
N LEU A 129 7.81 -8.08 -12.87
CA LEU A 129 6.78 -7.09 -13.17
C LEU A 129 6.86 -5.90 -12.21
N ALA A 130 7.03 -6.16 -10.91
CA ALA A 130 7.13 -5.12 -9.88
C ALA A 130 8.41 -4.27 -10.02
N ALA A 131 9.54 -4.91 -10.35
CA ALA A 131 10.77 -4.20 -10.71
C ALA A 131 10.57 -3.34 -11.96
N GLY A 132 9.89 -3.87 -12.99
CA GLY A 132 9.50 -3.13 -14.20
C GLY A 132 8.64 -1.90 -13.90
N LEU A 133 7.71 -1.99 -12.95
CA LEU A 133 6.89 -0.85 -12.52
C LEU A 133 7.76 0.25 -11.89
N LEU A 134 8.71 -0.11 -11.02
CA LEU A 134 9.64 0.83 -10.39
C LEU A 134 10.57 1.48 -11.41
N THR A 135 11.18 0.71 -12.30
CA THR A 135 12.05 1.25 -13.35
C THR A 135 11.28 2.18 -14.27
N THR A 136 10.05 1.82 -14.67
CA THR A 136 9.17 2.69 -15.48
C THR A 136 8.81 3.98 -14.74
N ALA A 137 8.53 3.90 -13.43
CA ALA A 137 8.20 5.06 -12.60
C ALA A 137 9.39 6.01 -12.36
N LEU A 138 10.61 5.50 -12.42
CA LEU A 138 11.86 6.27 -12.23
C LEU A 138 12.37 6.82 -13.56
N ALA A 139 12.54 5.97 -14.57
CA ALA A 139 13.08 6.34 -15.88
C ALA A 139 12.07 7.13 -16.73
N GLY A 140 10.77 6.91 -16.55
CA GLY A 140 9.72 7.58 -17.30
C GLY A 140 9.45 9.03 -16.88
N ARG A 141 10.16 9.54 -15.87
CA ARG A 141 10.01 10.87 -15.31
C ARG A 141 10.46 11.94 -16.27
N ARG A 142 9.62 12.96 -16.48
CA ARG A 142 9.96 14.17 -17.23
C ARG A 142 9.55 15.44 -16.47
N PRO A 143 10.29 16.55 -16.64
CA PRO A 143 9.81 17.85 -16.20
C PRO A 143 8.54 18.25 -16.97
N PRO A 144 7.64 19.06 -16.38
CA PRO A 144 6.48 19.60 -17.08
C PRO A 144 6.93 20.45 -18.26
N ALA A 145 6.28 20.28 -19.40
CA ALA A 145 6.62 20.92 -20.67
C ALA A 145 6.22 22.40 -20.72
N GLY A 146 5.37 22.87 -19.79
CA GLY A 146 4.98 24.27 -19.71
C GLY A 146 4.15 24.61 -18.47
N PRO A 147 3.92 25.92 -18.21
CA PRO A 147 3.22 26.42 -17.03
C PRO A 147 1.74 26.01 -16.94
N GLY A 148 1.13 25.54 -18.04
CA GLY A 148 -0.23 25.00 -18.07
C GLY A 148 -0.33 23.49 -17.82
N GLU A 149 0.79 22.76 -17.76
CA GLU A 149 0.77 21.32 -17.52
C GLU A 149 0.42 21.01 -16.06
N ARG A 150 -0.70 20.33 -15.84
CA ARG A 150 -1.21 20.03 -14.49
C ARG A 150 -0.30 19.02 -13.78
N THR A 151 0.24 19.43 -12.64
CA THR A 151 1.16 18.61 -11.85
C THR A 151 0.44 17.87 -10.70
N PRO A 152 1.06 16.82 -10.11
CA PRO A 152 0.49 16.14 -8.94
C PRO A 152 0.24 17.11 -7.77
N THR A 153 -1.03 17.35 -7.45
CA THR A 153 -1.50 18.16 -6.33
C THR A 153 -1.21 17.50 -4.99
N ARG A 154 -0.84 18.28 -3.98
CA ARG A 154 -0.70 17.79 -2.59
C ARG A 154 -2.08 17.64 -1.91
N PRO A 155 -2.25 16.69 -0.99
CA PRO A 155 -3.45 16.66 -0.13
C PRO A 155 -3.53 17.93 0.74
N ARG A 156 -4.74 18.30 1.18
CA ARG A 156 -4.93 19.42 2.11
C ARG A 156 -4.24 19.10 3.44
N PRO A 157 -3.62 20.08 4.13
CA PRO A 157 -2.78 19.81 5.30
C PRO A 157 -3.53 19.07 6.42
N GLY A 158 -4.77 19.47 6.73
CA GLY A 158 -5.58 18.77 7.75
C GLY A 158 -5.92 17.33 7.36
N GLN A 159 -6.26 17.08 6.09
CA GLN A 159 -6.53 15.72 5.60
C GLN A 159 -5.27 14.85 5.61
N ALA A 160 -4.13 15.42 5.22
CA ALA A 160 -2.84 14.74 5.23
C ALA A 160 -2.41 14.38 6.66
N ALA A 161 -2.53 15.32 7.61
CA ALA A 161 -2.20 15.07 9.00
C ALA A 161 -3.09 14.00 9.64
N ALA A 162 -4.41 14.05 9.41
CA ALA A 162 -5.35 13.07 9.92
C ALA A 162 -5.08 11.66 9.33
N ALA A 163 -4.92 11.55 8.02
CA ALA A 163 -4.56 10.29 7.38
C ALA A 163 -3.19 9.77 7.86
N GLY A 164 -2.23 10.67 8.05
CA GLY A 164 -0.91 10.34 8.57
C GLY A 164 -0.96 9.78 9.99
N ALA A 165 -1.74 10.41 10.88
CA ALA A 165 -1.93 9.93 12.25
C ALA A 165 -2.59 8.55 12.30
N LEU A 166 -3.64 8.34 11.50
CA LEU A 166 -4.32 7.05 11.42
C LEU A 166 -3.38 5.93 10.95
N LEU A 167 -2.58 6.19 9.91
CA LEU A 167 -1.60 5.23 9.40
C LEU A 167 -0.44 5.02 10.39
N ALA A 168 0.01 6.05 11.09
CA ALA A 168 1.05 5.93 12.11
C ALA A 168 0.62 4.98 13.24
N VAL A 169 -0.59 5.18 13.77
CA VAL A 169 -1.16 4.30 14.80
C VAL A 169 -1.31 2.87 14.27
N ALA A 170 -1.78 2.68 13.03
CA ALA A 170 -1.88 1.35 12.42
C ALA A 170 -0.52 0.63 12.39
N GLY A 171 0.53 1.32 11.92
CA GLY A 171 1.89 0.78 11.88
C GLY A 171 2.45 0.46 13.26
N LEU A 172 2.24 1.34 14.24
CA LEU A 172 2.70 1.12 15.63
C LEU A 172 1.98 -0.04 16.30
N VAL A 173 0.67 -0.20 16.07
CA VAL A 173 -0.11 -1.33 16.60
C VAL A 173 0.39 -2.65 16.00
N LEU A 174 0.62 -2.73 14.68
CA LEU A 174 1.20 -3.92 14.04
C LEU A 174 2.59 -4.25 14.61
N LEU A 175 3.44 -3.24 14.79
CA LEU A 175 4.76 -3.42 15.41
C LEU A 175 4.64 -3.95 16.84
N ALA A 176 3.72 -3.41 17.63
CA ALA A 176 3.48 -3.88 19.00
C ALA A 176 3.01 -5.34 19.04
N TRP A 177 2.13 -5.75 18.12
CA TRP A 177 1.73 -7.15 17.98
C TRP A 177 2.91 -8.07 17.65
N GLU A 178 3.79 -7.67 16.73
CA GLU A 178 4.97 -8.48 16.38
C GLU A 178 5.99 -8.53 17.52
N LEU A 179 6.19 -7.45 18.28
CA LEU A 179 7.01 -7.46 19.49
C LEU A 179 6.44 -8.38 20.57
N ARG A 180 5.11 -8.37 20.76
CA ARG A 180 4.42 -9.27 21.68
C ARG A 180 4.61 -10.73 21.26
N TRP A 181 4.42 -11.05 19.98
CA TRP A 181 4.67 -12.40 19.46
C TRP A 181 6.13 -12.83 19.63
N ALA A 182 7.09 -11.93 19.41
CA ALA A 182 8.50 -12.23 19.62
C ALA A 182 8.84 -12.51 21.09
N ALA A 183 8.11 -11.91 22.04
CA ALA A 183 8.28 -12.14 23.47
C ALA A 183 7.58 -13.43 23.96
N GLU A 184 6.44 -13.79 23.37
CA GLU A 184 5.62 -14.95 23.80
C GLU A 184 6.06 -16.26 23.12
N LEU A 185 6.56 -16.22 21.89
CA LEU A 185 6.92 -17.41 21.11
C LEU A 185 8.35 -17.87 21.41
N ALA A 186 8.55 -19.19 21.41
CA ALA A 186 9.91 -19.73 21.41
C ALA A 186 10.69 -19.21 20.18
N PRO A 187 12.00 -18.93 20.29
CA PRO A 187 12.78 -18.28 19.22
C PRO A 187 12.65 -18.94 17.84
N ARG A 188 12.59 -20.27 17.78
CA ARG A 188 12.36 -21.02 16.53
C ARG A 188 11.08 -20.62 15.81
N PHE A 189 9.98 -20.43 16.54
CA PHE A 189 8.68 -20.08 15.99
C PHE A 189 8.61 -18.60 15.60
N ALA A 190 9.31 -17.75 16.37
CA ALA A 190 9.46 -16.34 16.02
C ALA A 190 10.21 -16.19 14.69
N VAL A 191 11.33 -16.90 14.49
CA VAL A 191 12.09 -16.89 13.23
C VAL A 191 11.26 -17.45 12.07
N ASP A 192 10.59 -18.59 12.27
CA ASP A 192 9.78 -19.23 11.23
C ASP A 192 8.64 -18.32 10.71
N ARG A 193 8.10 -17.39 11.54
CA ARG A 193 7.12 -16.39 11.08
C ARG A 193 7.67 -15.43 10.04
N PHE A 194 8.97 -15.17 10.01
CA PHE A 194 9.62 -14.28 9.03
C PHE A 194 10.18 -15.04 7.84
N THR A 195 10.70 -16.25 8.07
CA THR A 195 11.36 -17.05 7.04
C THR A 195 10.43 -18.02 6.32
N GLY A 196 9.23 -18.28 6.85
CA GLY A 196 8.29 -19.26 6.29
C GLY A 196 8.73 -20.70 6.52
N GLY A 197 9.31 -20.98 7.69
CA GLY A 197 9.76 -22.33 8.08
C GLY A 197 8.62 -23.34 8.28
N ARG A 198 8.98 -24.60 8.54
CA ARG A 198 8.05 -25.75 8.63
C ARG A 198 6.93 -25.58 9.67
N SER A 199 7.13 -24.71 10.66
CA SER A 199 6.16 -24.44 11.72
C SER A 199 5.03 -23.51 11.28
N VAL A 200 5.12 -22.90 10.10
CA VAL A 200 4.14 -21.95 9.57
C VAL A 200 3.56 -22.48 8.27
N PRO A 201 2.64 -23.46 8.33
CA PRO A 201 2.01 -23.99 7.13
C PRO A 201 1.16 -22.89 6.48
N GLY A 202 1.53 -22.46 5.28
CA GLY A 202 0.86 -21.41 4.52
C GLY A 202 0.20 -21.90 3.22
N ALA A 203 -0.51 -21.00 2.55
CA ALA A 203 -0.91 -21.19 1.16
C ALA A 203 0.31 -21.15 0.23
N ALA A 204 0.19 -21.66 -1.00
CA ALA A 204 1.32 -21.76 -1.92
C ALA A 204 1.90 -20.41 -2.36
N LEU A 205 1.10 -19.34 -2.36
CA LEU A 205 1.53 -17.94 -2.59
C LEU A 205 1.54 -17.13 -1.28
N GLY A 206 1.41 -17.83 -0.15
CA GLY A 206 1.29 -17.22 1.16
C GLY A 206 2.59 -16.59 1.61
N VAL A 207 2.49 -15.36 2.11
CA VAL A 207 3.61 -14.63 2.68
C VAL A 207 3.77 -15.05 4.14
N PRO A 208 5.00 -15.27 4.64
CA PRO A 208 5.23 -15.48 6.06
C PRO A 208 4.59 -14.34 6.87
N PRO A 209 3.79 -14.66 7.92
CA PRO A 209 2.94 -13.69 8.58
C PRO A 209 3.72 -12.58 9.28
N GLY A 210 4.89 -12.89 9.87
CA GLY A 210 5.76 -11.88 10.47
C GLY A 210 6.39 -10.98 9.41
N TRP A 211 6.78 -11.53 8.27
CA TRP A 211 7.29 -10.74 7.14
C TRP A 211 6.22 -9.80 6.60
N LEU A 212 5.00 -10.30 6.39
CA LEU A 212 3.88 -9.49 5.95
C LEU A 212 3.58 -8.35 6.94
N ALA A 213 3.60 -8.63 8.24
CA ALA A 213 3.41 -7.62 9.27
C ALA A 213 4.49 -6.52 9.23
N LEU A 214 5.75 -6.88 8.99
CA LEU A 214 6.84 -5.90 8.80
C LEU A 214 6.63 -5.04 7.55
N VAL A 215 6.24 -5.65 6.43
CA VAL A 215 5.98 -4.92 5.18
C VAL A 215 4.82 -3.94 5.35
N LEU A 216 3.72 -4.38 5.99
CA LEU A 216 2.57 -3.50 6.28
C LEU A 216 2.94 -2.40 7.26
N THR A 217 3.70 -2.70 8.31
CA THR A 217 4.25 -1.71 9.25
C THR A 217 5.06 -0.65 8.51
N GLY A 218 6.02 -1.08 7.69
CA GLY A 218 6.84 -0.18 6.88
C GLY A 218 6.01 0.66 5.92
N LEU A 219 5.03 0.06 5.24
CA LEU A 219 4.12 0.78 4.34
C LEU A 219 3.29 1.84 5.09
N HIS A 220 2.70 1.49 6.23
CA HIS A 220 1.89 2.43 7.01
C HIS A 220 2.72 3.58 7.58
N LEU A 221 3.90 3.30 8.13
CA LEU A 221 4.79 4.32 8.68
C LEU A 221 5.39 5.22 7.59
N THR A 222 5.77 4.67 6.43
CA THR A 222 6.24 5.48 5.29
C THR A 222 5.12 6.33 4.71
N ALA A 223 3.90 5.80 4.61
CA ALA A 223 2.72 6.55 4.21
C ALA A 223 2.43 7.69 5.20
N ALA A 224 2.50 7.42 6.51
CA ALA A 224 2.34 8.42 7.55
C ALA A 224 3.40 9.53 7.48
N ALA A 225 4.69 9.17 7.40
CA ALA A 225 5.78 10.12 7.25
C ALA A 225 5.62 10.98 5.99
N SER A 226 5.22 10.37 4.86
CA SER A 226 4.95 11.11 3.63
C SER A 226 3.81 12.11 3.80
N ALA A 227 2.78 11.77 4.59
CA ALA A 227 1.63 12.63 4.84
C ALA A 227 2.01 13.83 5.73
N PHE A 228 2.77 13.60 6.80
CA PHE A 228 3.30 14.67 7.64
C PHE A 228 4.27 15.59 6.89
N ALA A 229 5.05 15.05 5.96
CA ALA A 229 5.91 15.83 5.07
C ALA A 229 5.15 16.54 3.92
N ALA A 230 3.82 16.38 3.84
CA ALA A 230 2.98 16.89 2.76
C ALA A 230 3.51 16.53 1.35
N ALA A 231 4.02 15.30 1.20
CA ALA A 231 4.66 14.86 -0.03
C ALA A 231 3.66 14.70 -1.18
N ARG A 232 4.11 14.86 -2.43
CA ARG A 232 3.25 14.66 -3.61
C ARG A 232 2.84 13.19 -3.82
N HIS A 233 3.60 12.25 -3.25
CA HIS A 233 3.35 10.82 -3.32
C HIS A 233 2.49 10.29 -2.16
N THR A 234 2.08 11.15 -1.21
CA THR A 234 1.20 10.76 -0.10
C THR A 234 -0.09 10.12 -0.57
N ARG A 235 -0.68 10.63 -1.66
CA ARG A 235 -1.96 10.14 -2.15
C ARG A 235 -1.90 8.70 -2.68
N PRO A 236 -1.06 8.34 -3.67
CA PRO A 236 -0.99 6.96 -4.13
C PRO A 236 -0.53 5.99 -3.02
N LEU A 237 0.47 6.37 -2.22
CA LEU A 237 0.99 5.55 -1.15
C LEU A 237 -0.05 5.34 -0.02
N GLY A 238 -0.73 6.41 0.39
CA GLY A 238 -1.75 6.37 1.44
C GLY A 238 -3.04 5.68 1.00
N LEU A 239 -3.45 5.78 -0.27
CA LEU A 239 -4.59 5.01 -0.79
C LEU A 239 -4.28 3.50 -0.82
N LEU A 240 -3.07 3.12 -1.22
CA LEU A 240 -2.61 1.73 -1.18
C LEU A 240 -2.58 1.21 0.27
N ALA A 241 -1.97 1.96 1.19
CA ALA A 241 -1.89 1.63 2.60
C ALA A 241 -3.29 1.53 3.25
N GLY A 242 -4.17 2.50 3.00
CA GLY A 242 -5.54 2.52 3.52
C GLY A 242 -6.40 1.39 2.96
N GLY A 243 -6.24 1.06 1.67
CA GLY A 243 -6.93 -0.06 1.04
C GLY A 243 -6.52 -1.41 1.63
N LEU A 244 -5.22 -1.63 1.86
CA LEU A 244 -4.73 -2.84 2.53
C LEU A 244 -5.21 -2.91 3.98
N LEU A 245 -5.16 -1.79 4.72
CA LEU A 245 -5.64 -1.72 6.10
C LEU A 245 -7.15 -2.04 6.21
N LEU A 246 -7.95 -1.51 5.30
CA LEU A 246 -9.39 -1.80 5.24
C LEU A 246 -9.63 -3.27 4.88
N GLY A 247 -8.92 -3.80 3.88
CA GLY A 247 -9.06 -5.18 3.41
C GLY A 247 -8.73 -6.21 4.49
N THR A 248 -7.61 -6.03 5.20
CA THR A 248 -7.22 -6.91 6.31
C THR A 248 -8.17 -6.77 7.49
N GLY A 249 -8.59 -5.54 7.83
CA GLY A 249 -9.57 -5.29 8.88
C GLY A 249 -10.92 -5.97 8.60
N LEU A 250 -11.43 -5.89 7.36
CA LEU A 250 -12.70 -6.52 6.98
C LEU A 250 -12.62 -8.05 7.03
N ALA A 251 -11.50 -8.65 6.62
CA ALA A 251 -11.32 -10.09 6.69
C ALA A 251 -11.22 -10.60 8.14
N GLU A 252 -10.51 -9.88 9.01
CA GLU A 252 -10.50 -10.19 10.44
C GLU A 252 -11.88 -10.01 11.08
N ALA A 253 -12.63 -8.97 10.68
CA ALA A 253 -14.00 -8.78 11.15
C ALA A 253 -14.92 -9.94 10.72
N ALA A 254 -14.79 -10.39 9.47
CA ALA A 254 -15.51 -11.56 8.96
C ALA A 254 -15.12 -12.84 9.72
N ARG A 255 -13.83 -13.02 10.02
CA ARG A 255 -13.32 -14.14 10.83
C ARG A 255 -13.95 -14.13 12.23
N LEU A 256 -13.91 -12.98 12.92
CA LEU A 256 -14.48 -12.83 14.25
C LEU A 256 -16.01 -13.05 14.25
N ALA A 257 -16.72 -12.48 13.27
CA ALA A 257 -18.16 -12.69 13.12
C ALA A 257 -18.50 -14.17 12.96
N ARG A 258 -17.74 -14.91 12.14
CA ARG A 258 -17.94 -16.35 11.94
C ARG A 258 -17.73 -17.16 13.22
N LEU A 259 -16.72 -16.81 14.03
CA LEU A 259 -16.48 -17.47 15.32
C LEU A 259 -17.65 -17.24 16.31
N HIS A 260 -18.34 -16.10 16.23
CA HIS A 260 -19.48 -15.79 17.11
C HIS A 260 -20.80 -16.37 16.60
N LEU A 261 -21.01 -16.45 15.29
CA LEU A 261 -22.26 -16.89 14.67
C LEU A 261 -22.41 -18.42 14.63
N HIS A 262 -21.33 -19.20 14.74
CA HIS A 262 -21.37 -20.67 14.76
C HIS A 262 -20.98 -21.23 16.13
N PRO A 263 -21.95 -21.59 16.99
CA PRO A 263 -21.72 -22.11 18.34
C PRO A 263 -20.82 -23.36 18.36
N ASP A 264 -20.94 -24.21 17.34
CA ASP A 264 -20.16 -25.45 17.20
C ASP A 264 -18.65 -25.18 17.04
N VAL A 265 -18.30 -24.06 16.40
CA VAL A 265 -16.91 -23.61 16.23
C VAL A 265 -16.40 -22.95 17.51
N ARG A 266 -17.29 -22.20 18.19
CA ARG A 266 -16.98 -21.50 19.45
C ARG A 266 -16.61 -22.47 20.58
N TYR A 267 -17.30 -23.60 20.68
CA TYR A 267 -17.05 -24.62 21.71
C TYR A 267 -15.69 -25.32 21.58
N VAL A 268 -15.14 -25.42 20.36
CA VAL A 268 -13.84 -26.06 20.11
C VAL A 268 -12.66 -25.10 20.34
N VAL A 269 -12.88 -23.80 20.19
CA VAL A 269 -11.80 -22.78 20.22
C VAL A 269 -11.77 -21.99 21.53
N ALA A 270 -12.83 -22.07 22.35
CA ALA A 270 -12.99 -21.42 23.66
C ALA A 270 -12.27 -20.05 23.79
N PRO A 271 -12.61 -19.04 22.98
CA PRO A 271 -11.96 -17.75 23.12
C PRO A 271 -12.64 -16.97 24.23
N GLU A 272 -11.93 -16.70 25.33
CA GLU A 272 -12.14 -15.43 26.01
C GLU A 272 -12.04 -14.31 24.95
N LEU A 273 -12.93 -13.33 25.03
CA LEU A 273 -12.98 -12.26 24.03
C LEU A 273 -11.64 -11.49 24.05
N ASP A 274 -10.80 -11.69 23.04
CA ASP A 274 -9.55 -10.95 22.86
C ASP A 274 -9.89 -9.49 22.45
N LEU A 275 -10.15 -8.67 23.48
CA LEU A 275 -10.49 -7.26 23.33
C LEU A 275 -9.43 -6.48 22.53
N PRO A 276 -8.11 -6.66 22.76
CA PRO A 276 -7.08 -6.05 21.92
C PRO A 276 -7.20 -6.42 20.43
N ALA A 277 -7.44 -7.69 20.10
CA ALA A 277 -7.61 -8.12 18.72
C ALA A 277 -8.86 -7.50 18.09
N LEU A 278 -9.99 -7.52 18.80
CA LEU A 278 -11.23 -6.89 18.34
C LEU A 278 -11.06 -5.38 18.11
N ALA A 279 -10.41 -4.68 19.03
CA ALA A 279 -10.12 -3.26 18.90
C ALA A 279 -9.22 -2.97 17.68
N THR A 280 -8.19 -3.79 17.47
CA THR A 280 -7.31 -3.70 16.29
C THR A 280 -8.08 -3.90 14.98
N THR A 281 -8.99 -4.87 14.94
CA THR A 281 -9.85 -5.15 13.78
C THR A 281 -10.79 -3.97 13.48
N LEU A 282 -11.51 -3.47 14.48
CA LEU A 282 -12.42 -2.33 14.33
C LEU A 282 -11.65 -1.08 13.90
N TYR A 283 -10.47 -0.85 14.50
CA TYR A 283 -9.58 0.22 14.10
C TYR A 283 -9.16 0.09 12.63
N GLY A 284 -8.73 -1.09 12.18
CA GLY A 284 -8.34 -1.33 10.79
C GLY A 284 -9.45 -0.99 9.79
N VAL A 285 -10.69 -1.40 10.07
CA VAL A 285 -11.84 -1.08 9.21
C VAL A 285 -12.12 0.42 9.18
N LEU A 286 -12.26 1.05 10.35
CA LEU A 286 -12.65 2.46 10.45
C LEU A 286 -11.54 3.39 9.94
N ALA A 287 -10.29 3.15 10.36
CA ALA A 287 -9.13 3.93 9.93
C ALA A 287 -8.84 3.74 8.44
N GLY A 288 -8.91 2.50 7.93
CA GLY A 288 -8.73 2.22 6.50
C GLY A 288 -9.75 2.97 5.64
N ALA A 289 -11.04 2.90 6.00
CA ALA A 289 -12.10 3.65 5.32
C ALA A 289 -11.89 5.17 5.42
N ALA A 290 -11.56 5.69 6.60
CA ALA A 290 -11.31 7.12 6.81
C ALA A 290 -10.12 7.62 5.98
N VAL A 291 -9.01 6.88 5.93
CA VAL A 291 -7.84 7.22 5.11
C VAL A 291 -8.21 7.28 3.63
N LEU A 292 -8.96 6.31 3.13
CA LEU A 292 -9.44 6.30 1.74
C LEU A 292 -10.30 7.54 1.46
N LEU A 293 -11.26 7.88 2.32
CA LEU A 293 -12.13 9.05 2.17
C LEU A 293 -11.34 10.37 2.19
N LEU A 294 -10.42 10.52 3.16
CA LEU A 294 -9.59 11.72 3.30
C LEU A 294 -8.69 11.96 2.08
N LEU A 295 -8.14 10.88 1.49
CA LEU A 295 -7.20 10.97 0.37
C LEU A 295 -7.87 10.84 -1.01
N ALA A 296 -9.13 10.42 -1.10
CA ALA A 296 -9.92 10.39 -2.33
C ALA A 296 -10.32 11.80 -2.81
N GLY A 297 -10.36 12.80 -1.93
CA GLY A 297 -10.77 14.17 -2.24
C GLY A 297 -9.88 14.91 -3.25
N ARG A 298 -10.33 16.07 -3.75
CA ARG A 298 -9.49 16.96 -4.57
C ARG A 298 -8.35 17.53 -3.73
N GLY A 299 -7.14 17.54 -4.30
CA GLY A 299 -5.95 18.10 -3.63
C GLY A 299 -6.06 19.60 -3.39
N ALA A 300 -5.17 20.13 -2.56
CA ALA A 300 -5.04 21.57 -2.38
C ALA A 300 -4.74 22.24 -3.73
N PRO A 301 -5.34 23.42 -4.01
CA PRO A 301 -4.96 24.20 -5.18
C PRO A 301 -3.46 24.53 -5.09
N ASP A 302 -2.78 24.50 -6.24
CA ASP A 302 -1.40 24.97 -6.30
C ASP A 302 -1.38 26.43 -5.84
N PRO A 303 -0.42 26.84 -4.99
CA PRO A 303 -0.28 28.24 -4.63
C PRO A 303 -0.12 29.04 -5.93
N ALA A 304 -0.88 30.13 -6.06
CA ALA A 304 -0.74 31.02 -7.21
C ALA A 304 0.75 31.35 -7.37
N PRO A 305 1.29 31.37 -8.62
CA PRO A 305 2.65 31.83 -8.82
C PRO A 305 2.74 33.17 -8.12
N ALA A 306 3.68 33.29 -7.16
CA ALA A 306 3.92 34.57 -6.52
C ALA A 306 4.07 35.58 -7.66
N LEU A 307 3.15 36.54 -7.75
CA LEU A 307 3.34 37.66 -8.66
C LEU A 307 4.74 38.15 -8.33
N ARG A 308 5.67 38.08 -9.30
CA ARG A 308 6.91 38.82 -9.16
C ARG A 308 6.43 40.21 -8.80
N SER A 309 6.75 40.69 -7.60
CA SER A 309 6.64 42.12 -7.33
C SER A 309 7.26 42.79 -8.54
N PRO A 310 6.55 43.71 -9.22
CA PRO A 310 7.16 44.45 -10.31
C PRO A 310 8.52 44.89 -9.79
N ALA A 311 9.58 44.57 -10.54
CA ALA A 311 10.94 44.94 -10.15
C ALA A 311 10.86 46.39 -9.66
N ALA A 312 11.26 46.62 -8.40
CA ALA A 312 11.20 47.95 -7.83
C ALA A 312 11.76 48.90 -8.87
N ALA A 313 10.98 49.93 -9.24
CA ALA A 313 11.41 50.89 -10.23
C ALA A 313 12.85 51.31 -9.87
N PRO A 314 13.78 51.34 -10.85
CA PRO A 314 15.16 51.69 -10.56
C PRO A 314 15.18 52.97 -9.73
N ALA A 315 15.99 52.97 -8.66
CA ALA A 315 16.09 54.13 -7.79
C ALA A 315 16.36 55.37 -8.66
N PRO A 316 15.63 56.48 -8.45
CA PRO A 316 15.79 57.66 -9.28
C PRO A 316 17.26 58.11 -9.26
N PRO A 317 17.81 58.54 -10.42
CA PRO A 317 19.18 59.01 -10.48
C PRO A 317 19.40 60.17 -9.50
N TYR A 318 20.55 60.15 -8.82
CA TYR A 318 20.97 61.22 -7.93
C TYR A 318 22.17 61.96 -8.55
N PRO A 319 22.14 63.30 -8.67
CA PRO A 319 21.02 64.19 -8.32
C PRO A 319 19.84 64.11 -9.31
N ARG A 320 18.63 64.43 -8.83
CA ARG A 320 17.43 64.48 -9.68
C ARG A 320 17.56 65.62 -10.71
N PRO A 321 17.39 65.35 -12.01
CA PRO A 321 17.29 66.41 -13.00
C PRO A 321 15.99 67.22 -12.82
N PRO A 322 15.95 68.51 -13.24
CA PRO A 322 14.73 69.31 -13.20
C PRO A 322 13.64 68.67 -14.08
N GLY A 323 12.45 68.40 -13.51
CA GLY A 323 11.29 67.90 -14.26
C GLY A 323 11.04 66.38 -14.18
N TRP A 324 11.71 65.66 -13.28
CA TRP A 324 11.40 64.27 -12.92
C TRP A 324 10.31 64.16 -11.84
#